data_AF-A0A0G1GS23-F1
#
_entry.id   AF-A0A0G1GS23-F1
#
_cell.length_a   1.000
_cell.length_b   1.000
_cell.length_c   1.000
_cell.angle_alpha   90.00
_cell.angle_beta   90.00
_cell.angle_gamma   90.00
#
_symmetry.space_group_name_H-M   'P 1'
#
loop_
_entity.id
_entity.type
_entity.pdbx_description
1 polymer ?
#
loop_
_entity_poly.entity_id
_entity_poly.type
_entity_poly.pdbx_seq_one_letter_code
_entity_poly.pdbx_strand_id
1 'polypeptide(L)'
;MKQLTTNKILGLRIFDPVVNLLIQKRKPAVNGQMSMVKCFHRGFTALEILIVIAILAILLATILPSFTNFRRSSLLNTDTMNLVTLINRARLLSVSSKDDEQYGIHLETTKAVLFKGDTYDTASSTNEVHVFSTGLTLSGIAISGGGSEILFEKVTGATTDGKKATTTLLVTGTTSSTTVLILQTGIATIY
;
A
#
# COMPACT_ATOMS: atom_id res chain seq x y z
N MET A 1 72.68 83.92 0.72
CA MET A 1 73.64 84.00 -0.41
C MET A 1 72.95 83.32 -1.60
N LYS A 2 72.21 84.00 -2.50
CA LYS A 2 72.64 84.87 -3.64
C LYS A 2 73.83 84.25 -4.38
N GLN A 3 73.73 83.87 -5.66
CA GLN A 3 73.65 84.74 -6.87
C GLN A 3 72.81 84.07 -8.00
N LEU A 4 71.80 84.71 -8.62
CA LEU A 4 71.79 85.48 -9.91
C LEU A 4 72.23 84.65 -11.14
N THR A 5 71.47 84.52 -12.25
CA THR A 5 70.97 85.52 -13.24
C THR A 5 69.96 84.84 -14.21
N THR A 6 68.75 85.36 -14.51
CA THR A 6 68.34 86.28 -15.61
C THR A 6 67.49 85.61 -16.72
N ASN A 7 66.26 86.12 -16.90
CA ASN A 7 65.39 86.28 -18.09
C ASN A 7 65.24 85.19 -19.18
N LYS A 8 63.98 85.00 -19.63
CA LYS A 8 63.41 85.52 -20.92
C LYS A 8 62.22 84.65 -21.38
N ILE A 9 60.99 85.09 -21.11
CA ILE A 9 59.96 85.58 -22.08
C ILE A 9 59.43 84.54 -23.09
N LEU A 10 58.11 84.34 -22.98
CA LEU A 10 57.09 83.87 -23.95
C LEU A 10 57.51 83.77 -25.44
N GLY A 11 57.07 82.69 -26.10
CA GLY A 11 57.17 82.58 -27.56
C GLY A 11 56.37 81.41 -28.14
N LEU A 12 55.06 81.61 -28.27
CA LEU A 12 54.12 80.78 -29.03
C LEU A 12 54.45 80.86 -30.54
N ARG A 13 54.76 79.73 -31.22
CA ARG A 13 54.62 79.44 -32.68
C ARG A 13 54.56 77.91 -32.86
N ILE A 14 53.41 77.28 -33.15
CA ILE A 14 52.70 77.09 -34.43
C ILE A 14 53.57 76.40 -35.51
N PHE A 15 53.06 75.24 -35.98
CA PHE A 15 53.45 74.37 -37.12
C PHE A 15 54.65 73.42 -36.94
N ASP A 16 54.38 72.10 -36.83
CA ASP A 16 54.69 71.17 -37.92
C ASP A 16 54.02 69.77 -37.76
N PRO A 17 53.71 69.07 -38.88
CA PRO A 17 52.83 67.91 -38.93
C PRO A 17 53.65 66.62 -39.17
N VAL A 18 53.90 65.83 -38.13
CA VAL A 18 54.40 64.46 -38.31
C VAL A 18 53.57 63.53 -37.44
N VAL A 19 52.62 62.92 -38.15
CA VAL A 19 51.85 61.74 -37.80
C VAL A 19 52.75 60.65 -37.19
N ASN A 20 52.26 60.11 -36.06
CA ASN A 20 52.46 58.72 -35.62
C ASN A 20 53.76 58.39 -34.86
N LEU A 21 53.62 57.44 -33.92
CA LEU A 21 54.59 57.00 -32.90
C LEU A 21 54.60 57.96 -31.70
N LEU A 22 53.86 57.73 -30.62
CA LEU A 22 54.18 56.69 -29.64
C LEU A 22 52.95 56.39 -28.75
N ILE A 23 52.02 55.56 -29.23
CA ILE A 23 51.21 54.70 -28.34
C ILE A 23 51.35 53.27 -28.85
N GLN A 24 52.56 52.71 -28.70
CA GLN A 24 52.76 51.28 -28.92
C GLN A 24 52.25 50.50 -27.72
N LYS A 25 51.14 49.81 -27.96
CA LYS A 25 50.65 48.64 -27.21
C LYS A 25 51.80 47.82 -26.62
N ARG A 26 51.82 47.66 -25.29
CA ARG A 26 52.22 46.38 -24.69
C ARG A 26 50.98 45.73 -24.09
N LYS A 27 50.29 44.93 -24.91
CA LYS A 27 49.44 43.85 -24.40
C LYS A 27 50.38 42.79 -23.81
N PRO A 28 50.30 42.43 -22.52
CA PRO A 28 51.05 41.30 -22.00
C PRO A 28 50.51 40.01 -22.64
N ALA A 29 51.38 39.32 -23.37
CA ALA A 29 51.12 37.96 -23.84
C ALA A 29 51.29 37.01 -22.64
N VAL A 30 50.19 36.68 -21.98
CA VAL A 30 50.11 35.47 -21.15
C VAL A 30 49.03 34.60 -21.78
N ASN A 31 49.52 33.52 -22.37
CA ASN A 31 48.75 32.43 -22.97
C ASN A 31 47.75 31.89 -21.94
N GLY A 32 46.54 32.42 -21.97
CA GLY A 32 45.38 31.73 -21.45
C GLY A 32 45.11 30.53 -22.35
N GLN A 33 45.83 29.44 -22.15
CA GLN A 33 45.25 28.15 -22.46
C GLN A 33 44.08 28.00 -21.48
N MET A 34 42.89 28.46 -21.91
CA MET A 34 41.65 27.93 -21.37
C MET A 34 41.71 26.44 -21.66
N SER A 35 42.22 25.68 -20.71
CA SER A 35 42.04 24.24 -20.68
C SER A 35 40.55 24.03 -20.63
N MET A 36 39.97 23.71 -21.80
CA MET A 36 38.63 23.20 -21.87
C MET A 36 38.65 21.90 -21.07
N VAL A 37 38.23 21.97 -19.81
CA VAL A 37 37.95 20.79 -19.00
C VAL A 37 36.76 20.12 -19.69
N LYS A 38 37.03 19.19 -20.59
CA LYS A 38 36.01 18.30 -21.15
C LYS A 38 35.49 17.46 -19.98
N CYS A 39 34.37 17.86 -19.41
CA CYS A 39 33.58 17.00 -18.54
C CYS A 39 33.04 15.87 -19.43
N PHE A 40 33.77 14.74 -19.47
CA PHE A 40 33.26 13.51 -20.07
C PHE A 40 32.07 13.07 -19.22
N HIS A 41 30.87 13.31 -19.72
CA HIS A 41 29.67 12.68 -19.19
C HIS A 41 29.78 11.18 -19.53
N ARG A 42 30.30 10.40 -18.59
CA ARG A 42 30.30 8.93 -18.69
C ARG A 42 28.84 8.47 -18.60
N GLY A 43 28.27 8.05 -19.73
CA GLY A 43 26.99 7.35 -19.77
C GLY A 43 27.15 5.90 -19.32
N PHE A 44 26.03 5.25 -19.01
CA PHE A 44 26.00 3.82 -18.70
C PHE A 44 26.42 2.99 -19.91
N THR A 45 27.19 1.94 -19.68
CA THR A 45 27.57 0.97 -20.70
C THR A 45 26.40 0.02 -21.00
N ALA A 46 26.33 -0.51 -22.22
CA ALA A 46 25.31 -1.50 -22.58
C ALA A 46 25.38 -2.75 -21.68
N LEU A 47 26.59 -3.13 -21.26
CA LEU A 47 26.82 -4.25 -20.36
C LEU A 47 26.26 -3.99 -18.95
N GLU A 48 26.42 -2.77 -18.42
CA GLU A 48 25.85 -2.39 -17.11
C GLU A 48 24.33 -2.50 -17.11
N ILE A 49 23.66 -2.01 -18.16
CA ILE A 49 22.21 -2.13 -18.30
C ILE A 49 21.76 -3.59 -18.38
N LEU A 50 22.51 -4.45 -19.08
CA LEU A 50 22.22 -5.87 -19.16
C LEU A 50 22.32 -6.57 -17.80
N ILE A 51 23.36 -6.25 -17.02
CA ILE A 51 23.53 -6.79 -15.67
C ILE A 51 22.41 -6.30 -14.73
N VAL A 52 22.03 -5.02 -14.81
CA VAL A 52 20.94 -4.46 -14.00
C VAL A 52 19.61 -5.14 -14.31
N ILE A 53 19.27 -5.34 -15.58
CA ILE A 53 18.04 -6.04 -15.98
C ILE A 53 18.06 -7.50 -15.50
N ALA A 54 19.21 -8.18 -15.60
CA ALA A 54 19.35 -9.55 -15.11
C ALA A 54 19.09 -9.65 -13.60
N ILE A 55 19.63 -8.72 -12.81
CA ILE A 55 19.39 -8.65 -11.36
C ILE A 55 17.92 -8.35 -11.07
N LEU A 56 17.31 -7.38 -11.77
CA LEU A 56 15.89 -7.05 -11.60
C LEU A 56 14.97 -8.23 -11.92
N ALA A 57 15.29 -9.01 -12.96
CA ALA A 57 14.52 -10.19 -13.33
C ALA A 57 14.53 -11.24 -12.20
N ILE A 58 15.69 -11.49 -11.59
CA ILE A 58 15.83 -12.43 -10.47
C ILE A 58 15.03 -11.94 -9.24
N LEU A 59 15.10 -10.64 -8.93
CA LEU A 59 14.33 -10.05 -7.84
C LEU A 59 12.82 -10.17 -8.07
N LEU A 60 12.33 -9.82 -9.26
CA LEU A 60 10.90 -9.92 -9.57
C LEU A 60 10.38 -11.36 -9.54
N ALA A 61 11.18 -12.31 -10.02
CA ALA A 61 10.83 -13.73 -10.00
C ALA A 61 10.61 -14.27 -8.57
N THR A 62 11.31 -13.72 -7.58
CA THR A 62 11.18 -14.14 -6.16
C THR A 62 10.12 -13.35 -5.40
N ILE A 63 9.99 -12.04 -5.67
CA ILE A 63 9.08 -11.14 -4.95
C ILE A 63 7.62 -11.42 -5.32
N LEU A 64 7.30 -11.56 -6.62
CA LEU A 64 5.91 -11.63 -7.07
C LEU A 64 5.14 -12.82 -6.46
N PRO A 65 5.65 -14.07 -6.49
CA PRO A 65 4.94 -15.20 -5.89
C PRO A 65 4.74 -15.02 -4.39
N SER A 66 5.78 -14.59 -3.68
CA SER A 66 5.76 -14.36 -2.23
C SER A 66 4.69 -13.32 -1.85
N PHE A 67 4.66 -12.19 -2.56
CA PHE A 67 3.69 -11.13 -2.33
C PHE A 67 2.25 -11.60 -2.59
N THR A 68 2.01 -12.38 -3.65
CA THR A 68 0.66 -12.90 -3.93
C THR A 68 0.15 -13.86 -2.85
N ASN A 69 1.02 -14.74 -2.34
CA ASN A 69 0.67 -15.67 -1.27
C ASN A 69 0.43 -14.93 0.05
N PHE A 70 1.26 -13.94 0.37
CA PHE A 70 1.07 -13.10 1.54
C PHE A 70 -0.27 -12.36 1.49
N ARG A 71 -0.61 -11.75 0.35
CA ARG A 71 -1.90 -11.08 0.15
C ARG A 71 -3.08 -12.04 0.34
N ARG A 72 -3.02 -13.24 -0.25
CA ARG A 72 -4.08 -14.26 -0.12
C ARG A 72 -4.27 -14.70 1.34
N SER A 73 -3.18 -14.95 2.05
CA SER A 73 -3.21 -15.33 3.47
C SER A 73 -3.79 -14.20 4.34
N SER A 74 -3.39 -12.95 4.08
CA SER A 74 -3.92 -11.78 4.77
C SER A 74 -5.43 -11.60 4.54
N LEU A 75 -5.92 -11.82 3.31
CA LEU A 75 -7.36 -11.81 3.01
C LEU A 75 -8.10 -12.93 3.73
N LEU A 76 -7.60 -14.17 3.66
CA LEU A 76 -8.19 -15.32 4.36
C LEU A 76 -8.30 -15.07 5.87
N ASN A 77 -7.24 -14.57 6.49
CA ASN A 77 -7.24 -14.25 7.92
C ASN A 77 -8.23 -13.13 8.26
N THR A 78 -8.25 -12.07 7.46
CA THR A 78 -9.16 -10.93 7.66
C THR A 78 -10.62 -11.37 7.58
N ASP A 79 -10.99 -12.13 6.55
CA ASP A 79 -12.38 -12.56 6.38
C ASP A 79 -12.79 -13.65 7.38
N THR A 80 -11.86 -14.50 7.80
CA THR A 80 -12.11 -15.42 8.92
C THR A 80 -12.41 -14.64 10.20
N MET A 81 -11.62 -13.61 10.52
CA MET A 81 -11.86 -12.76 11.69
C MET A 81 -13.17 -11.99 11.57
N ASN A 82 -13.52 -11.48 10.38
CA ASN A 82 -14.78 -10.81 10.14
C ASN A 82 -15.97 -11.76 10.33
N LEU A 83 -15.87 -13.00 9.85
CA LEU A 83 -16.90 -14.03 10.05
C LEU A 83 -17.08 -14.33 11.54
N VAL A 84 -16.00 -14.57 12.29
CA VAL A 84 -16.06 -14.80 13.74
C VAL A 84 -16.63 -13.58 14.46
N THR A 85 -16.27 -12.37 14.05
CA THR A 85 -16.82 -11.12 14.61
C THR A 85 -18.32 -11.01 14.35
N LEU A 86 -18.78 -11.34 13.14
CA LEU A 86 -20.19 -11.35 12.77
C LEU A 86 -20.97 -12.36 13.63
N ILE A 87 -20.45 -13.57 13.79
CA ILE A 87 -21.04 -14.62 14.65
C ILE A 87 -21.13 -14.14 16.10
N ASN A 88 -20.02 -13.61 16.65
CA ASN A 88 -19.98 -13.08 18.00
C ASN A 88 -20.96 -11.93 18.18
N ARG A 89 -21.14 -11.08 17.17
CA ARG A 89 -22.11 -10.00 17.20
C ARG A 89 -23.54 -10.53 17.22
N ALA A 90 -23.90 -11.50 16.39
CA ALA A 90 -25.23 -12.13 16.45
C ALA A 90 -25.50 -12.69 17.84
N ARG A 91 -24.52 -13.43 18.40
CA ARG A 91 -24.61 -13.95 19.78
C ARG A 91 -24.80 -12.83 20.81
N LEU A 92 -24.01 -11.76 20.76
CA LEU A 92 -24.12 -10.64 21.70
C LEU A 92 -25.48 -9.94 21.61
N LEU A 93 -26.00 -9.74 20.40
CA LEU A 93 -27.31 -9.14 20.17
C LEU A 93 -28.43 -10.00 20.78
N SER A 94 -28.38 -11.33 20.59
CA SER A 94 -29.30 -12.26 21.26
C SER A 94 -29.16 -12.25 22.77
N VAL A 95 -27.94 -12.28 23.32
CA VAL A 95 -27.70 -12.26 24.77
C VAL A 95 -28.30 -11.00 25.40
N SER A 96 -28.16 -9.86 24.72
CA SER A 96 -28.75 -8.59 25.15
C SER A 96 -30.26 -8.49 24.90
N SER A 97 -30.87 -9.51 24.27
CA SER A 97 -32.27 -9.51 23.81
C SER A 97 -32.62 -8.20 23.10
N LYS A 98 -31.74 -7.74 22.19
CA LYS A 98 -31.90 -6.44 21.55
C LYS A 98 -33.20 -6.42 20.74
N ASP A 99 -34.04 -5.42 21.00
CA ASP A 99 -35.39 -5.30 20.42
C ASP A 99 -36.36 -6.43 20.83
N ASP A 100 -36.06 -7.16 21.92
CA ASP A 100 -36.73 -8.41 22.36
C ASP A 100 -36.64 -9.60 21.36
N GLU A 101 -35.75 -9.46 20.38
CA GLU A 101 -35.58 -10.43 19.30
C GLU A 101 -34.39 -11.36 19.53
N GLN A 102 -34.46 -12.52 18.89
CA GLN A 102 -33.32 -13.40 18.68
C GLN A 102 -32.53 -12.96 17.44
N TYR A 103 -31.25 -13.31 17.38
CA TYR A 103 -30.39 -13.09 16.23
C TYR A 103 -29.72 -14.39 15.83
N GLY A 104 -29.45 -14.48 14.53
CA GLY A 104 -28.79 -15.64 13.94
C GLY A 104 -27.86 -15.25 12.79
N ILE A 105 -27.11 -16.26 12.33
CA ILE A 105 -26.28 -16.17 11.13
C ILE A 105 -26.80 -17.16 10.10
N HIS A 106 -27.01 -16.68 8.88
CA HIS A 106 -27.24 -17.48 7.68
C HIS A 106 -25.92 -17.58 6.90
N LEU A 107 -25.47 -18.79 6.61
CA LEU A 107 -24.21 -19.09 5.94
C LEU A 107 -24.44 -19.50 4.49
N GLU A 108 -23.81 -18.77 3.57
CA GLU A 108 -23.77 -19.09 2.15
C GLU A 108 -22.33 -19.26 1.68
N THR A 109 -22.14 -19.82 0.48
CA THR A 109 -20.80 -20.08 -0.07
C THR A 109 -19.95 -18.80 -0.21
N THR A 110 -20.56 -17.64 -0.48
CA THR A 110 -19.82 -16.40 -0.80
C THR A 110 -20.08 -15.26 0.19
N LYS A 111 -20.98 -15.46 1.15
CA LYS A 111 -21.32 -14.45 2.16
C LYS A 111 -21.87 -15.09 3.42
N ALA A 112 -21.84 -14.35 4.50
CA ALA A 112 -22.59 -14.65 5.72
C ALA A 112 -23.52 -13.47 6.02
N VAL A 113 -24.72 -13.77 6.52
CA VAL A 113 -25.73 -12.75 6.81
C VAL A 113 -26.11 -12.85 8.28
N LEU A 114 -25.95 -11.76 9.01
CA LEU A 114 -26.55 -11.59 10.32
C LEU A 114 -27.99 -11.12 10.13
N PHE A 115 -28.93 -11.84 10.73
CA PHE A 115 -30.35 -11.54 10.64
C PHE A 115 -30.99 -11.51 12.03
N LYS A 116 -32.17 -10.90 12.08
CA LYS A 116 -32.97 -10.72 13.29
C LYS A 116 -34.25 -11.55 13.19
N GLY A 117 -34.66 -12.15 14.29
CA GLY A 117 -35.85 -13.00 14.44
C GLY A 117 -35.54 -14.49 14.35
N ASP A 118 -36.60 -15.29 14.44
CA ASP A 118 -36.53 -16.76 14.51
C ASP A 118 -36.27 -17.43 13.15
N THR A 119 -36.47 -16.70 12.06
CA THR A 119 -36.29 -17.21 10.68
C THR A 119 -35.61 -16.17 9.81
N TYR A 120 -34.75 -16.64 8.92
CA TYR A 120 -34.07 -15.77 7.98
C TYR A 120 -35.02 -15.32 6.87
N ASP A 121 -35.24 -14.01 6.76
CA ASP A 121 -35.91 -13.38 5.61
C ASP A 121 -34.90 -12.59 4.78
N THR A 122 -34.66 -13.06 3.55
CA THR A 122 -33.77 -12.41 2.58
C THR A 122 -34.15 -10.95 2.25
N ALA A 123 -35.42 -10.58 2.35
CA ALA A 123 -35.92 -9.24 2.03
C ALA A 123 -35.84 -8.26 3.21
N SER A 124 -35.47 -8.74 4.40
CA SER A 124 -35.43 -7.89 5.60
C SER A 124 -34.34 -6.82 5.49
N SER A 125 -34.74 -5.57 5.76
CA SER A 125 -33.82 -4.41 5.81
C SER A 125 -32.88 -4.42 7.02
N THR A 126 -33.13 -5.28 8.02
CA THR A 126 -32.27 -5.41 9.20
C THR A 126 -31.10 -6.37 8.98
N ASN A 127 -31.03 -7.01 7.81
CA ASN A 127 -29.95 -7.94 7.48
C ASN A 127 -28.62 -7.22 7.33
N GLU A 128 -27.61 -7.70 8.03
CA GLU A 128 -26.23 -7.26 7.85
C GLU A 128 -25.47 -8.32 7.05
N VAL A 129 -25.18 -7.99 5.79
CA VAL A 129 -24.53 -8.90 4.84
C VAL A 129 -23.03 -8.67 4.84
N HIS A 130 -22.27 -9.72 5.14
CA HIS A 130 -20.82 -9.76 4.96
C HIS A 130 -20.47 -10.62 3.75
N VAL A 131 -20.04 -9.98 2.66
CA VAL A 131 -19.57 -10.66 1.45
C VAL A 131 -18.09 -10.95 1.59
N PHE A 132 -17.67 -12.19 1.34
CA PHE A 132 -16.26 -12.56 1.38
C PHE A 132 -15.48 -11.94 0.22
N SER A 133 -14.20 -11.72 0.43
CA SER A 133 -13.27 -11.21 -0.58
C SER A 133 -13.26 -12.13 -1.81
N THR A 134 -13.06 -11.55 -2.99
CA THR A 134 -13.03 -12.31 -4.25
C THR A 134 -12.00 -13.43 -4.21
N GLY A 135 -12.43 -14.65 -4.52
CA GLY A 135 -11.59 -15.85 -4.46
C GLY A 135 -11.57 -16.53 -3.09
N LEU A 136 -12.43 -16.13 -2.15
CA LEU A 136 -12.74 -16.87 -0.94
C LEU A 136 -14.15 -17.46 -1.02
N THR A 137 -14.30 -18.68 -0.52
CA THR A 137 -15.59 -19.37 -0.44
C THR A 137 -15.69 -20.20 0.83
N LEU A 138 -16.84 -20.21 1.49
CA LEU A 138 -17.16 -21.20 2.50
C LEU A 138 -17.44 -22.56 1.86
N SER A 139 -16.83 -23.59 2.41
CA SER A 139 -17.02 -24.99 2.04
C SER A 139 -17.27 -25.83 3.29
N GLY A 140 -17.88 -27.00 3.10
CA GLY A 140 -18.16 -27.93 4.19
C GLY A 140 -19.02 -27.32 5.30
N ILE A 141 -19.99 -26.47 4.96
CA ILE A 141 -20.96 -25.93 5.92
C ILE A 141 -21.73 -27.12 6.48
N ALA A 142 -21.41 -27.48 7.72
CA ALA A 142 -21.98 -28.62 8.41
C ALA A 142 -22.58 -28.13 9.72
N ILE A 143 -23.91 -28.06 9.76
CA ILE A 143 -24.68 -27.70 10.96
C ILE A 143 -25.35 -28.97 11.47
N SER A 144 -25.19 -29.30 12.75
CA SER A 144 -25.89 -30.43 13.35
C SER A 144 -27.40 -30.15 13.33
N GLY A 145 -28.19 -31.08 12.80
CA GLY A 145 -29.61 -30.85 12.53
C GLY A 145 -29.91 -30.23 11.16
N GLY A 146 -28.88 -29.95 10.36
CA GLY A 146 -29.00 -29.47 8.98
C GLY A 146 -29.34 -27.98 8.86
N GLY A 147 -29.52 -27.55 7.61
CA GLY A 147 -29.79 -26.16 7.23
C GLY A 147 -28.53 -25.31 7.07
N SER A 148 -28.75 -24.01 6.93
CA SER A 148 -27.70 -22.99 6.73
C SER A 148 -27.71 -21.91 7.82
N GLU A 149 -28.52 -22.09 8.86
CA GLU A 149 -28.80 -21.08 9.87
C GLU A 149 -28.41 -21.55 11.26
N ILE A 150 -27.88 -20.61 12.03
CA ILE A 150 -27.54 -20.79 13.44
C ILE A 150 -28.17 -19.64 14.19
N LEU A 151 -29.09 -19.96 15.10
CA LEU A 151 -29.71 -19.01 16.00
C LEU A 151 -29.08 -19.10 17.39
N PHE A 152 -29.01 -17.96 18.08
CA PHE A 152 -28.45 -17.86 19.43
C PHE A 152 -29.52 -17.49 20.43
N GLU A 153 -29.71 -18.28 21.47
CA GLU A 153 -30.70 -18.09 22.53
C GLU A 153 -30.54 -16.75 23.26
N LYS A 154 -31.68 -16.17 23.66
CA LYS A 154 -31.69 -14.97 24.51
C LYS A 154 -31.02 -15.26 25.86
N VAL A 155 -30.37 -14.25 26.43
CA VAL A 155 -29.67 -14.29 27.74
C VAL A 155 -28.43 -15.21 27.80
N THR A 156 -28.48 -16.40 27.21
CA THR A 156 -27.38 -17.39 27.29
C THR A 156 -26.41 -17.28 26.12
N GLY A 157 -26.92 -16.91 24.93
CA GLY A 157 -26.16 -16.93 23.69
C GLY A 157 -25.72 -18.32 23.27
N ALA A 158 -26.30 -19.38 23.84
CA ALA A 158 -26.14 -20.74 23.37
C ALA A 158 -26.81 -20.89 22.00
N THR A 159 -26.40 -21.86 21.20
CA THR A 159 -27.13 -22.14 19.96
C THR A 159 -28.48 -22.78 20.26
N THR A 160 -29.51 -22.40 19.53
CA THR A 160 -30.83 -23.02 19.65
C THR A 160 -30.75 -24.52 19.35
N ASP A 161 -31.49 -25.32 20.13
CA ASP A 161 -31.48 -26.78 20.14
C ASP A 161 -30.09 -27.43 20.38
N GLY A 162 -29.13 -26.66 20.90
CA GLY A 162 -27.77 -27.15 21.12
C GLY A 162 -27.06 -27.53 19.81
N LYS A 163 -27.36 -26.85 18.70
CA LYS A 163 -26.71 -27.12 17.42
C LYS A 163 -25.22 -26.74 17.45
N LYS A 164 -24.35 -27.56 16.88
CA LYS A 164 -22.96 -27.21 16.55
C LYS A 164 -22.89 -26.89 15.06
N ALA A 165 -21.97 -26.02 14.68
CA ALA A 165 -21.69 -25.80 13.27
C ALA A 165 -20.20 -25.73 13.01
N THR A 166 -19.77 -26.36 11.92
CA THR A 166 -18.39 -26.28 11.43
C THR A 166 -18.46 -25.80 9.99
N THR A 167 -17.61 -24.85 9.64
CA THR A 167 -17.44 -24.43 8.25
C THR A 167 -15.97 -24.11 7.98
N THR A 168 -15.52 -24.33 6.75
CA THR A 168 -14.15 -24.06 6.34
C THR A 168 -14.15 -22.95 5.30
N LEU A 169 -13.49 -21.83 5.61
CA LEU A 169 -13.22 -20.79 4.64
C LEU A 169 -12.00 -21.19 3.80
N LEU A 170 -12.18 -21.25 2.49
CA LEU A 170 -11.18 -21.72 1.53
C LEU A 170 -10.81 -20.60 0.56
N VAL A 171 -9.52 -20.48 0.26
CA VAL A 171 -9.04 -19.70 -0.88
C VAL A 171 -9.17 -20.54 -2.16
N THR A 172 -10.08 -20.12 -3.05
CA THR A 172 -10.38 -20.80 -4.32
C THR A 172 -9.11 -20.97 -5.16
N GLY A 173 -8.92 -22.19 -5.70
CA GLY A 173 -7.77 -22.53 -6.55
C GLY A 173 -6.45 -22.73 -5.79
N THR A 174 -6.49 -22.87 -4.46
CA THR A 174 -5.32 -23.17 -3.62
C THR A 174 -5.66 -24.22 -2.56
N THR A 175 -4.66 -24.62 -1.77
CA THR A 175 -4.83 -25.51 -0.60
C THR A 175 -4.93 -24.73 0.72
N SER A 176 -4.88 -23.40 0.71
CA SER A 176 -4.97 -22.58 1.91
C SER A 176 -6.41 -22.43 2.38
N SER A 177 -6.67 -22.82 3.62
CA SER A 177 -7.98 -22.73 4.25
C SER A 177 -7.87 -22.46 5.75
N THR A 178 -8.98 -22.08 6.36
CA THR A 178 -9.11 -21.90 7.80
C THR A 178 -10.47 -22.41 8.24
N THR A 179 -10.53 -23.14 9.35
CA THR A 179 -11.79 -23.73 9.83
C THR A 179 -12.34 -22.95 11.00
N VAL A 180 -13.64 -22.66 10.95
CA VAL A 180 -14.38 -22.00 12.03
C VAL A 180 -15.39 -23.01 12.60
N LEU A 181 -15.32 -23.20 13.92
CA LEU A 181 -16.28 -23.99 14.68
C LEU A 181 -17.12 -23.07 15.55
N ILE A 182 -18.42 -23.34 15.60
CA ILE A 182 -19.36 -22.74 16.53
C ILE A 182 -19.82 -23.85 17.48
N LEU A 183 -19.48 -23.69 18.76
CA LEU A 183 -19.85 -24.60 19.83
C LEU A 183 -21.32 -24.43 20.22
N GLN A 184 -21.85 -25.40 20.97
CA GLN A 184 -23.23 -25.33 21.50
C GLN A 184 -23.46 -24.14 22.43
N THR A 185 -22.38 -23.64 23.06
CA THR A 185 -22.39 -22.42 23.87
C THR A 185 -22.47 -21.13 23.05
N GLY A 186 -22.50 -21.25 21.72
CA GLY A 186 -22.46 -20.17 20.75
C GLY A 186 -21.09 -19.51 20.55
N ILE A 187 -20.06 -20.00 21.23
CA ILE A 187 -18.69 -19.49 21.07
C ILE A 187 -18.13 -19.95 19.71
N ALA A 188 -17.61 -19.00 18.94
CA ALA A 188 -16.92 -19.25 17.68
C ALA A 188 -15.40 -19.30 17.89
N THR A 189 -14.75 -20.33 17.34
CA THR A 189 -13.31 -20.58 17.46
C THR A 189 -12.71 -20.91 16.09
N ILE A 190 -11.49 -20.42 15.86
CA ILE A 190 -10.70 -20.70 14.66
C ILE A 190 -9.75 -21.88 14.95
N TYR A 191 -9.63 -22.81 14.01
CA TYR A 191 -8.73 -23.97 14.02
C TYR A 191 -7.64 -23.83 12.97
#